data_AF-A0A8T1HAQ1-F1
#
_entry.id   AF-A0A8T1HAQ1-F1
#
_cell.length_a   1.000
_cell.length_b   1.000
_cell.length_c   1.000
_cell.angle_alpha   90.00
_cell.angle_beta   90.00
_cell.angle_gamma   90.00
#
_symmetry.space_group_name_H-M   'P 1'
#
loop_
_entity.id
_entity.type
_entity.pdbx_description
1 polymer ?
#
loop_
_entity_poly.entity_id
_entity_poly.type
_entity_poly.pdbx_seq_one_letter_code
_entity_poly.pdbx_strand_id
1 'polypeptide(L)'
;MEDVKAKTTPVHVLVVVSVGGKRHPSNGWFAESFHPLKKRRVGEDVNKEKRFFDMRDFPSLLEHPKVEFKTIVEREAYVVIFAQLVQYTKACFEFVPTSASEPDVKSKPGKDSNVVVTGNPGIGKNRFFLYCIFQLILHEREDVKRLPPYELVVNHKKNYVKYDAASKEFIELNETDVRALKGKPYVIRLVEATSSELTGWRGVSVLFASPGVDGIDNFSKVDGLTFIMPTWTLEELEDYNSLLPVELKLAEDELLSRYDVFGGIPRFVFSQAMDRTEAKIKSAIASFSALDVISYCRKNDAVREKDYSHCVLEMVPTQADFRANFYLDFVSMHIAEAVIDKVHGDSLARVSEFAVVHDVDDSGSTAVVRGKVYELLCHKWFSVHMQRTLHFRSLCSTTLDDVTIPKEMET
;
A
#
# COMPACT_ATOMS: atom_id res chain seq x y z
N MET A 1 48.08 53.91 26.36
CA MET A 1 46.61 53.76 26.20
C MET A 1 46.46 52.62 25.22
N GLU A 2 46.44 51.40 25.74
CA GLU A 2 46.61 50.15 25.00
C GLU A 2 45.72 49.06 25.61
N ASP A 3 45.59 47.94 24.89
CA ASP A 3 44.33 47.20 24.78
C ASP A 3 43.90 46.27 25.93
N VAL A 4 42.58 46.07 25.95
CA VAL A 4 41.86 45.08 26.74
C VAL A 4 42.18 43.66 26.28
N LYS A 5 42.49 42.77 27.22
CA LYS A 5 42.32 41.31 27.03
C LYS A 5 41.45 40.71 28.13
N ALA A 6 40.16 40.58 27.83
CA ALA A 6 39.23 39.78 28.61
C ALA A 6 39.64 38.30 28.53
N LYS A 7 39.87 37.65 29.67
CA LYS A 7 40.13 36.20 29.73
C LYS A 7 38.82 35.44 29.58
N THR A 8 38.57 34.89 28.40
CA THR A 8 37.52 33.89 28.17
C THR A 8 37.91 32.55 28.79
N THR A 9 37.42 32.26 29.99
CA THR A 9 37.41 30.90 30.53
C THR A 9 36.40 30.04 29.76
N PRO A 10 36.78 28.83 29.26
CA PRO A 10 35.85 27.96 28.57
C PRO A 10 34.80 27.41 29.55
N VAL A 11 33.52 27.65 29.26
CA VAL A 11 32.41 27.01 29.97
C VAL A 11 32.30 25.58 29.47
N HIS A 12 32.69 24.62 30.29
CA HIS A 12 32.47 23.20 30.03
C HIS A 12 30.98 22.87 30.20
N VAL A 13 30.21 22.97 29.12
CA VAL A 13 28.81 22.53 29.09
C VAL A 13 28.78 21.01 29.16
N LEU A 14 28.53 20.48 30.37
CA LEU A 14 28.30 19.06 30.58
C LEU A 14 26.93 18.70 29.98
N VAL A 15 26.92 18.13 28.77
CA VAL A 15 25.68 17.61 28.16
C VAL A 15 25.26 16.35 28.91
N VAL A 16 24.35 16.52 29.88
CA VAL A 16 23.70 15.40 30.57
C VAL A 16 22.73 14.76 29.59
N VAL A 17 23.18 13.70 28.92
CA VAL A 17 22.30 12.81 28.15
C VAL A 17 21.36 12.13 29.14
N SER A 18 20.05 12.19 28.89
CA SER A 18 19.06 11.49 29.71
C SER A 18 19.24 9.98 29.56
N VAL A 19 19.75 9.34 30.62
CA VAL A 19 19.82 7.88 30.72
C VAL A 19 18.46 7.38 31.21
N GLY A 20 17.48 7.34 30.31
CA GLY A 20 16.06 7.19 30.66
C GLY A 20 15.20 6.37 29.70
N GLY A 21 15.80 5.51 28.88
CA GLY A 21 15.10 4.59 27.98
C GLY A 21 15.93 3.33 27.71
N LYS A 22 15.26 2.21 27.42
CA LYS A 22 15.95 1.02 26.92
C LYS A 22 16.50 1.33 25.53
N ARG A 23 17.79 1.05 25.35
CA ARG A 23 18.50 1.20 24.07
C ARG A 23 18.62 -0.16 23.42
N HIS A 24 18.40 -0.21 22.10
CA HIS A 24 18.40 -1.46 21.34
C HIS A 24 19.38 -1.34 20.16
N PRO A 25 20.58 -1.92 20.27
CA PRO A 25 21.70 -1.57 19.38
C PRO A 25 21.46 -2.01 17.94
N SER A 26 21.56 -1.05 17.00
CA SER A 26 21.34 -1.36 15.58
C SER A 26 22.49 -2.12 14.93
N ASN A 27 23.59 -2.31 15.63
CA ASN A 27 24.67 -3.19 15.18
C ASN A 27 24.22 -4.66 15.19
N GLY A 28 23.17 -4.98 15.96
CA GLY A 28 22.41 -6.23 15.86
C GLY A 28 21.22 -6.17 14.90
N TRP A 29 21.01 -5.04 14.19
CA TRP A 29 20.02 -4.89 13.11
C TRP A 29 20.68 -4.80 11.72
N PHE A 30 21.95 -4.39 11.72
CA PHE A 30 22.81 -4.19 10.56
C PHE A 30 24.23 -4.62 10.94
N ALA A 31 24.55 -5.91 10.79
CA ALA A 31 25.90 -6.43 11.02
C ALA A 31 26.94 -5.73 10.13
N GLU A 32 28.22 -5.70 10.50
CA GLU A 32 29.25 -4.90 9.78
C GLU A 32 29.41 -5.22 8.28
N SER A 33 28.93 -6.38 7.83
CA SER A 33 28.85 -6.78 6.42
C SER A 33 27.53 -6.42 5.72
N PHE A 34 26.75 -5.45 6.23
CA PHE A 34 25.45 -5.11 5.65
C PHE A 34 25.59 -4.35 4.32
N HIS A 35 25.45 -5.09 3.23
CA HIS A 35 24.84 -4.55 2.01
C HIS A 35 23.33 -4.83 2.08
N PRO A 36 22.50 -3.83 2.46
CA PRO A 36 21.06 -4.03 2.65
C PRO A 36 20.35 -4.41 1.35
N LEU A 37 20.87 -3.93 0.21
CA LEU A 37 20.51 -4.42 -1.12
C LEU A 37 21.31 -5.69 -1.42
N LYS A 38 20.74 -6.84 -1.08
CA LYS A 38 21.17 -8.10 -1.71
C LYS A 38 20.64 -8.10 -3.15
N LYS A 39 21.56 -8.26 -4.10
CA LYS A 39 21.24 -8.47 -5.52
C LYS A 39 21.24 -9.96 -5.79
N ARG A 40 20.12 -10.51 -6.25
CA ARG A 40 20.04 -11.91 -6.72
C ARG A 40 19.65 -11.94 -8.19
N ARG A 41 20.38 -12.71 -9.00
CA ARG A 41 19.96 -13.07 -10.36
C ARG A 41 18.83 -14.09 -10.26
N VAL A 42 17.77 -13.87 -11.03
CA VAL A 42 16.59 -14.76 -11.09
C VAL A 42 16.30 -14.98 -12.57
N GLY A 43 16.38 -16.24 -13.02
CA GLY A 43 16.28 -16.62 -14.44
C GLY A 43 17.61 -16.62 -15.19
N GLU A 44 17.54 -16.96 -16.49
CA GLU A 44 18.69 -16.93 -17.41
C GLU A 44 19.04 -15.51 -17.90
N ASP A 45 18.12 -14.56 -17.73
CA ASP A 45 18.34 -13.16 -18.15
C ASP A 45 19.32 -12.45 -17.21
N VAL A 46 20.53 -12.23 -17.72
CA VAL A 46 21.71 -11.79 -16.96
C VAL A 46 21.55 -10.36 -16.39
N ASN A 47 20.58 -9.58 -16.86
CA ASN A 47 20.46 -8.13 -16.60
C ASN A 47 19.43 -7.71 -15.52
N LYS A 48 18.51 -8.57 -15.06
CA LYS A 48 17.55 -8.20 -13.99
C LYS A 48 18.14 -8.39 -12.58
N GLU A 49 18.82 -7.37 -12.06
CA GLU A 49 19.29 -7.34 -10.66
C GLU A 49 18.15 -7.01 -9.68
N LYS A 50 17.63 -8.02 -8.97
CA LYS A 50 16.51 -7.84 -8.02
C LYS A 50 16.99 -7.48 -6.62
N ARG A 51 16.36 -6.47 -6.01
CA ARG A 51 16.73 -5.87 -4.72
C ARG A 51 15.79 -6.31 -3.61
N PHE A 52 16.35 -6.76 -2.49
CA PHE A 52 15.58 -7.15 -1.31
C PHE A 52 16.36 -6.91 -0.01
N PHE A 53 15.60 -6.67 1.06
CA PHE A 53 16.07 -6.47 2.43
C PHE A 53 15.77 -7.72 3.26
N ASP A 54 16.70 -8.07 4.13
CA ASP A 54 16.62 -9.21 5.04
C ASP A 54 16.34 -8.70 6.46
N MET A 55 15.22 -9.12 7.04
CA MET A 55 14.77 -8.70 8.37
C MET A 55 15.21 -9.67 9.48
N ARG A 56 16.11 -10.62 9.23
CA ARG A 56 16.58 -11.56 10.28
C ARG A 56 17.12 -10.86 11.53
N ASP A 57 17.67 -9.68 11.35
CA ASP A 57 18.29 -8.86 12.38
C ASP A 57 17.32 -7.77 12.91
N PHE A 58 16.09 -7.70 12.39
CA PHE A 58 15.12 -6.67 12.78
C PHE A 58 14.62 -6.87 14.23
N PRO A 59 14.50 -5.81 15.05
CA PRO A 59 14.13 -5.94 16.46
C PRO A 59 12.81 -6.64 16.74
N SER A 60 12.79 -7.32 17.89
CA SER A 60 11.58 -7.74 18.58
C SER A 60 10.62 -6.59 18.90
N LEU A 61 11.09 -5.34 19.04
CA LEU A 61 10.28 -4.17 19.43
C LEU A 61 9.08 -3.86 18.51
N LEU A 62 9.15 -4.20 17.22
CA LEU A 62 8.01 -4.02 16.32
C LEU A 62 7.09 -5.25 16.27
N GLU A 63 7.38 -6.31 17.04
CA GLU A 63 6.56 -7.53 17.22
C GLU A 63 5.73 -7.93 15.99
N HIS A 64 6.36 -8.06 14.82
CA HIS A 64 5.61 -8.31 13.60
C HIS A 64 5.09 -9.76 13.59
N PRO A 65 3.77 -10.01 13.49
CA PRO A 65 3.17 -11.32 13.75
C PRO A 65 3.47 -12.41 12.70
N LYS A 66 4.29 -12.10 11.67
CA LYS A 66 4.73 -13.03 10.63
C LYS A 66 6.26 -13.17 10.63
N VAL A 67 6.79 -13.70 11.73
CA VAL A 67 8.23 -13.89 12.00
C VAL A 67 8.92 -14.81 10.98
N GLU A 68 8.16 -15.73 10.36
CA GLU A 68 8.61 -16.65 9.32
C GLU A 68 8.97 -15.94 8.00
N PHE A 69 8.24 -14.89 7.62
CA PHE A 69 8.42 -14.14 6.38
C PHE A 69 9.41 -12.99 6.61
N LYS A 70 10.71 -13.28 6.49
CA LYS A 70 11.81 -12.36 6.84
C LYS A 70 12.33 -11.47 5.69
N THR A 71 11.79 -11.59 4.49
CA THR A 71 12.26 -10.82 3.32
C THR A 71 11.30 -9.68 2.97
N ILE A 72 11.83 -8.53 2.58
CA ILE A 72 11.11 -7.43 1.90
C ILE A 72 11.70 -7.24 0.50
N VAL A 73 10.91 -7.41 -0.54
CA VAL A 73 11.31 -7.08 -1.93
C VAL A 73 11.09 -5.59 -2.19
N GLU A 74 12.04 -4.93 -2.85
CA GLU A 74 11.87 -3.57 -3.36
C GLU A 74 11.00 -3.60 -4.62
N ARG A 75 9.71 -3.27 -4.46
CA ARG A 75 8.73 -3.16 -5.55
C ARG A 75 8.87 -1.82 -6.29
N GLU A 76 8.51 -1.78 -7.57
CA GLU A 76 8.37 -0.54 -8.36
C GLU A 76 7.50 0.49 -7.60
N ALA A 77 6.33 0.05 -7.13
CA ALA A 77 5.42 0.86 -6.33
C ALA A 77 6.04 1.39 -5.02
N TYR A 78 6.96 0.64 -4.40
CA TYR A 78 7.65 1.10 -3.20
C TYR A 78 8.65 2.22 -3.54
N VAL A 79 9.38 2.08 -4.66
CA VAL A 79 10.33 3.09 -5.13
C VAL A 79 9.62 4.40 -5.48
N VAL A 80 8.50 4.32 -6.20
CA VAL A 80 7.70 5.48 -6.62
C VAL A 80 7.05 6.19 -5.42
N ILE A 81 6.29 5.46 -4.60
CA ILE A 81 5.59 6.06 -3.44
C ILE A 81 6.62 6.65 -2.45
N PHE A 82 7.76 5.99 -2.23
CA PHE A 82 8.79 6.51 -1.34
C PHE A 82 9.46 7.79 -1.88
N ALA A 83 9.77 7.85 -3.17
CA ALA A 83 10.32 9.07 -3.78
C ALA A 83 9.33 10.25 -3.64
N GLN A 84 8.03 10.01 -3.86
CA GLN A 84 6.98 11.00 -3.65
C GLN A 84 6.85 11.44 -2.18
N LEU A 85 6.93 10.49 -1.23
CA LEU A 85 6.94 10.78 0.21
C LEU A 85 8.12 11.67 0.61
N VAL A 86 9.33 11.37 0.15
CA VAL A 86 10.54 12.15 0.46
C VAL A 86 10.47 13.54 -0.17
N GLN A 87 10.06 13.65 -1.43
CA GLN A 87 9.89 14.94 -2.11
C GLN A 87 8.86 15.83 -1.41
N TYR A 88 7.71 15.25 -1.03
CA TYR A 88 6.67 15.98 -0.32
C TYR A 88 7.11 16.39 1.09
N THR A 89 7.79 15.50 1.83
CA THR A 89 8.35 15.79 3.15
C THR A 89 9.34 16.95 3.10
N LYS A 90 10.20 16.97 2.09
CA LYS A 90 11.12 18.09 1.85
C LYS A 90 10.37 19.41 1.67
N ALA A 91 9.35 19.44 0.81
CA ALA A 91 8.52 20.63 0.59
C ALA A 91 7.78 21.08 1.86
N CYS A 92 7.33 20.15 2.71
CA CYS A 92 6.76 20.46 4.02
C CYS A 92 7.80 21.13 4.93
N PHE A 93 9.02 20.61 5.02
CA PHE A 93 10.10 21.17 5.87
C PHE A 93 10.63 22.52 5.39
N GLU A 94 10.65 22.76 4.07
CA GLU A 94 11.08 24.02 3.44
C GLU A 94 9.96 25.08 3.37
N PHE A 95 8.73 24.75 3.76
CA PHE A 95 7.59 25.67 3.68
C PHE A 95 7.76 26.90 4.60
N VAL A 96 7.52 28.08 4.00
CA VAL A 96 7.42 29.38 4.68
C VAL A 96 6.07 29.99 4.34
N PRO A 97 5.21 30.32 5.33
CA PRO A 97 3.92 30.95 5.07
C PRO A 97 4.09 32.32 4.39
N THR A 98 3.40 32.55 3.28
CA THR A 98 3.47 33.80 2.49
C THR A 98 2.55 34.92 2.97
N SER A 99 1.74 34.69 4.01
CA SER A 99 0.79 35.68 4.54
C SER A 99 0.97 35.91 6.04
N ALA A 100 1.65 37.00 6.39
CA ALA A 100 1.59 37.63 7.71
C ALA A 100 1.25 39.11 7.53
N SER A 101 -0.02 39.46 7.68
CA SER A 101 -0.49 40.84 7.87
C SER A 101 -0.33 41.31 9.33
N GLU A 102 0.48 40.61 10.12
CA GLU A 102 0.84 40.94 11.50
C GLU A 102 2.37 40.84 11.66
N PRO A 103 3.09 41.92 12.02
CA PRO A 103 4.56 41.96 11.92
C PRO A 103 5.38 41.12 12.92
N ASP A 104 4.77 40.44 13.90
CA ASP A 104 5.49 40.04 15.14
C ASP A 104 5.53 38.53 15.46
N VAL A 105 5.02 37.65 14.58
CA VAL A 105 5.23 36.20 14.74
C VAL A 105 6.33 35.74 13.80
N LYS A 106 7.54 35.55 14.37
CA LYS A 106 8.67 34.87 13.70
C LYS A 106 8.17 33.61 12.99
N SER A 107 8.15 33.63 11.66
CA SER A 107 7.61 32.54 10.85
C SER A 107 8.37 31.25 11.16
N LYS A 108 7.70 30.33 11.85
CA LYS A 108 8.28 29.02 12.16
C LYS A 108 8.31 28.22 10.85
N PRO A 109 9.49 27.81 10.36
CA PRO A 109 9.55 26.98 9.16
C PRO A 109 8.90 25.62 9.44
N GLY A 110 8.37 25.01 8.37
CA GLY A 110 7.73 23.71 8.42
C GLY A 110 6.20 23.77 8.40
N LYS A 111 5.60 23.06 7.45
CA LYS A 111 4.17 22.75 7.38
C LYS A 111 3.91 21.39 8.02
N ASP A 112 2.93 21.35 8.92
CA ASP A 112 2.47 20.10 9.52
C ASP A 112 1.60 19.32 8.51
N SER A 113 1.81 18.01 8.37
CA SER A 113 1.10 17.19 7.37
C SER A 113 0.89 15.73 7.79
N ASN A 114 -0.26 15.17 7.40
CA ASN A 114 -0.63 13.78 7.62
C ASN A 114 -0.82 13.06 6.28
N VAL A 115 0.15 12.23 5.91
CA VAL A 115 0.14 11.44 4.67
C VAL A 115 -0.40 10.04 4.95
N VAL A 116 -1.28 9.54 4.09
CA VAL A 116 -1.85 8.19 4.20
C VAL A 116 -1.30 7.30 3.08
N VAL A 117 -0.80 6.11 3.44
CA VAL A 117 -0.53 5.03 2.49
C VAL A 117 -1.52 3.89 2.76
N THR A 118 -2.46 3.73 1.84
CA THR A 118 -3.55 2.76 1.90
C THR A 118 -3.54 1.84 0.68
N GLY A 119 -4.66 1.19 0.38
CA GLY A 119 -4.81 0.18 -0.68
C GLY A 119 -5.34 -1.13 -0.12
N ASN A 120 -5.39 -2.15 -0.98
CA ASN A 120 -6.14 -3.38 -0.71
C ASN A 120 -5.73 -4.06 0.63
N PRO A 121 -6.69 -4.47 1.48
CA PRO A 121 -6.38 -5.19 2.70
C PRO A 121 -5.59 -6.48 2.44
N GLY A 122 -4.39 -6.59 3.00
CA GLY A 122 -3.47 -7.72 2.78
C GLY A 122 -2.33 -7.46 1.80
N ILE A 123 -2.28 -6.27 1.17
CA ILE A 123 -1.30 -5.94 0.12
C ILE A 123 0.17 -5.80 0.58
N GLY A 124 0.43 -5.86 1.88
CA GLY A 124 1.77 -5.69 2.45
C GLY A 124 2.13 -4.25 2.85
N LYS A 125 1.15 -3.41 3.23
CA LYS A 125 1.39 -2.05 3.77
C LYS A 125 2.44 -2.02 4.89
N ASN A 126 2.41 -2.98 5.81
CA ASN A 126 3.40 -3.09 6.89
C ASN A 126 4.82 -3.41 6.37
N ARG A 127 4.95 -4.10 5.23
CA ARG A 127 6.25 -4.32 4.56
C ARG A 127 6.79 -3.01 3.99
N PHE A 128 5.91 -2.19 3.40
CA PHE A 128 6.28 -0.87 2.90
C PHE A 128 6.64 0.11 4.04
N PHE A 129 5.93 0.06 5.17
CA PHE A 129 6.31 0.78 6.40
C PHE A 129 7.74 0.43 6.85
N LEU A 130 8.09 -0.86 6.91
CA LEU A 130 9.45 -1.30 7.24
C LEU A 130 10.48 -0.86 6.18
N TYR A 131 10.15 -0.97 4.89
CA TYR A 131 10.97 -0.45 3.79
C TYR A 131 11.26 1.05 3.93
N CYS A 132 10.27 1.86 4.29
CA CYS A 132 10.45 3.30 4.57
C CYS A 132 11.42 3.54 5.73
N ILE A 133 11.36 2.73 6.80
CA ILE A 133 12.32 2.79 7.91
C ILE A 133 13.74 2.50 7.40
N PHE A 134 13.94 1.42 6.65
CA PHE A 134 15.24 1.08 6.05
C PHE A 134 15.80 2.22 5.18
N GLN A 135 15.02 2.71 4.22
CA GLN A 135 15.49 3.73 3.27
C GLN A 135 15.83 5.08 3.93
N LEU A 136 15.10 5.47 4.98
CA LEU A 136 15.40 6.70 5.73
C LEU A 136 16.68 6.56 6.59
N ILE A 137 16.90 5.40 7.21
CA ILE A 137 18.06 5.14 8.09
C ILE A 137 19.37 4.98 7.32
N LEU A 138 19.32 4.28 6.18
CA LEU A 138 20.52 3.96 5.42
C LEU A 138 21.13 5.22 4.76
N HIS A 139 20.31 6.25 4.51
CA HIS A 139 20.71 7.49 3.84
C HIS A 139 21.48 7.28 2.51
N GLU A 140 21.36 6.11 1.86
CA GLU A 140 22.10 5.78 0.63
C GLU A 140 21.56 6.56 -0.58
N ARG A 141 20.24 6.82 -0.61
CA ARG A 141 19.55 7.52 -1.71
C ARG A 141 19.78 9.03 -1.68
N GLU A 142 20.01 9.61 -2.86
CA GLU A 142 20.23 11.05 -3.03
C GLU A 142 19.03 11.93 -2.66
N ASP A 143 17.80 11.42 -2.77
CA ASP A 143 16.60 12.13 -2.33
C ASP A 143 16.57 12.27 -0.79
N VAL A 144 16.85 11.18 -0.06
CA VAL A 144 16.95 11.17 1.42
C VAL A 144 18.11 12.04 1.92
N LYS A 145 19.28 12.02 1.26
CA LYS A 145 20.43 12.89 1.63
C LYS A 145 20.13 14.38 1.50
N ARG A 146 19.14 14.77 0.69
CA ARG A 146 18.74 16.16 0.44
C ARG A 146 17.64 16.67 1.37
N LEU A 147 17.19 15.85 2.33
CA LEU A 147 16.29 16.29 3.39
C LEU A 147 17.04 17.17 4.40
N PRO A 148 16.43 18.27 4.89
CA PRO A 148 16.89 18.98 6.08
C PRO A 148 17.02 18.04 7.30
N PRO A 149 17.92 18.29 8.27
CA PRO A 149 18.06 17.45 9.45
C PRO A 149 16.74 17.24 10.19
N TYR A 150 16.40 15.97 10.47
CA TYR A 150 15.10 15.56 11.01
C TYR A 150 15.22 14.49 12.09
N GLU A 151 14.20 14.39 12.93
CA GLU A 151 14.04 13.30 13.90
C GLU A 151 13.15 12.20 13.29
N LEU A 152 13.64 10.96 13.22
CA LEU A 152 12.85 9.81 12.77
C LEU A 152 12.18 9.13 13.96
N VAL A 153 10.85 9.13 13.97
CA VAL A 153 10.02 8.47 14.99
C VAL A 153 9.23 7.35 14.34
N VAL A 154 9.22 6.17 14.97
CA VAL A 154 8.39 5.04 14.55
C VAL A 154 7.37 4.75 15.66
N ASN A 155 6.11 4.61 15.27
CA ASN A 155 4.98 4.42 16.17
C ASN A 155 4.17 3.17 15.80
N HIS A 156 4.14 2.22 16.74
CA HIS A 156 3.39 0.96 16.65
C HIS A 156 2.56 0.81 17.92
N LYS A 157 1.23 0.64 17.80
CA LYS A 157 0.29 0.65 18.93
C LYS A 157 0.51 1.92 19.79
N LYS A 158 0.78 1.76 21.09
CA LYS A 158 1.11 2.84 22.04
C LYS A 158 2.61 3.08 22.20
N ASN A 159 3.45 2.30 21.52
CA ASN A 159 4.89 2.37 21.64
C ASN A 159 5.45 3.37 20.62
N TYR A 160 6.47 4.10 21.07
CA TYR A 160 7.22 5.07 20.28
C TYR A 160 8.70 4.77 20.44
N VAL A 161 9.40 4.72 19.31
CA VAL A 161 10.85 4.58 19.26
C VAL A 161 11.44 5.64 18.35
N LYS A 162 12.61 6.17 18.70
CA LYS A 162 13.34 7.14 17.88
C LYS A 162 14.64 6.54 17.38
N TYR A 163 14.97 6.75 16.12
CA TYR A 163 16.31 6.45 15.62
C TYR A 163 17.30 7.51 16.12
N ASP A 164 18.46 7.09 16.60
CA ASP A 164 19.57 8.00 16.93
C ASP A 164 20.68 7.79 15.90
N ALA A 165 20.91 8.74 14.99
CA ALA A 165 21.93 8.57 13.97
C ALA A 165 23.37 8.48 14.53
N ALA A 166 23.63 8.92 15.77
CA ALA A 166 24.98 8.99 16.34
C ALA A 166 25.45 7.64 16.91
N SER A 167 24.64 7.01 17.77
CA SER A 167 24.87 5.63 18.22
C SER A 167 24.45 4.61 17.18
N LYS A 168 23.69 5.05 16.17
CA LYS A 168 22.67 4.22 15.55
C LYS A 168 21.74 3.74 16.69
N GLU A 169 21.33 2.48 16.76
CA GLU A 169 20.25 2.04 17.69
C GLU A 169 18.87 2.66 17.39
N PHE A 170 17.83 2.12 18.02
CA PHE A 170 16.66 2.93 18.39
C PHE A 170 16.53 3.00 19.90
N ILE A 171 15.92 4.08 20.35
CA ILE A 171 15.67 4.39 21.75
C ILE A 171 14.16 4.36 21.99
N GLU A 172 13.71 3.55 22.95
CA GLU A 172 12.33 3.60 23.46
C GLU A 172 12.05 4.97 24.08
N LEU A 173 10.97 5.63 23.66
CA LEU A 173 10.56 6.94 24.14
C LEU A 173 9.52 6.82 25.25
N ASN A 174 9.70 7.57 26.34
CA ASN A 174 8.64 7.75 27.33
C ASN A 174 7.67 8.88 26.92
N GLU A 175 6.56 9.03 27.64
CA GLU A 175 5.52 10.04 27.35
C GLU A 175 6.03 11.48 27.35
N THR A 176 7.10 11.79 28.08
CA THR A 176 7.70 13.14 28.13
C THR A 176 8.51 13.40 26.87
N ASP A 177 9.31 12.42 26.41
CA ASP A 177 10.05 12.53 25.16
C ASP A 177 9.10 12.62 23.95
N VAL A 178 8.02 11.83 23.95
CA VAL A 178 6.96 11.89 22.93
C VAL A 178 6.31 13.27 22.89
N ARG A 179 5.96 13.86 24.04
CA ARG A 179 5.41 15.22 24.12
C ARG A 179 6.40 16.29 23.62
N ALA A 180 7.69 16.15 23.92
CA ALA A 180 8.72 17.05 23.42
C ALA A 180 8.89 16.95 21.88
N LEU A 181 8.81 15.75 21.31
CA LEU A 181 8.90 15.53 19.86
C LEU A 181 7.65 16.01 19.10
N LYS A 182 6.44 15.84 19.65
CA LYS A 182 5.18 16.33 19.06
C LYS A 182 5.21 17.82 18.67
N GLY A 183 5.99 18.65 19.38
CA GLY A 183 6.12 20.09 19.10
C GLY A 183 7.19 20.48 18.05
N LYS A 184 8.05 19.56 17.61
CA LYS A 184 9.14 19.86 16.67
C LYS A 184 8.64 19.84 15.21
N PRO A 185 9.02 20.82 14.35
CA PRO A 185 8.60 20.84 12.94
C PRO A 185 9.37 19.84 12.06
N TYR A 186 10.60 19.50 12.40
CA TYR A 186 11.47 18.60 11.63
C TYR A 186 11.38 17.16 12.17
N VAL A 187 10.20 16.58 12.08
CA VAL A 187 9.92 15.19 12.48
C VAL A 187 9.34 14.45 11.30
N ILE A 188 9.86 13.25 11.04
CA ILE A 188 9.20 12.24 10.21
C ILE A 188 8.70 11.16 11.16
N ARG A 189 7.38 11.04 11.31
CA ARG A 189 6.75 9.98 12.11
C ARG A 189 6.13 8.93 11.19
N LEU A 190 6.65 7.71 11.21
CA LEU A 190 6.02 6.57 10.54
C LEU A 190 5.08 5.86 11.51
N VAL A 191 3.83 5.62 11.11
CA VAL A 191 2.75 5.11 11.96
C VAL A 191 2.14 3.85 11.35
N GLU A 192 2.20 2.74 12.08
CA GLU A 192 1.48 1.51 11.70
C GLU A 192 -0.01 1.59 12.07
N ALA A 193 -0.87 0.97 11.26
CA ALA A 193 -2.33 0.95 11.36
C ALA A 193 -2.95 0.73 12.75
N THR A 194 -2.21 0.12 13.69
CA THR A 194 -2.68 -0.24 15.04
C THR A 194 -2.45 0.86 16.09
N SER A 195 -1.90 2.02 15.71
CA SER A 195 -1.66 3.13 16.63
C SER A 195 -2.96 3.83 17.07
N SER A 196 -3.09 4.09 18.37
CA SER A 196 -4.23 4.79 18.96
C SER A 196 -4.07 6.32 19.01
N GLU A 197 -2.92 6.86 18.62
CA GLU A 197 -2.58 8.29 18.74
C GLU A 197 -2.15 8.88 17.40
N LEU A 198 -3.13 9.13 16.54
CA LEU A 198 -2.90 9.58 15.18
C LEU A 198 -2.67 11.10 15.06
N THR A 199 -3.29 11.93 15.91
CA THR A 199 -3.30 13.40 15.77
C THR A 199 -2.30 14.14 16.68
N GLY A 200 -2.14 15.45 16.47
CA GLY A 200 -1.39 16.33 17.38
C GLY A 200 0.14 16.30 17.26
N TRP A 201 0.66 15.93 16.09
CA TRP A 201 2.09 15.96 15.78
C TRP A 201 2.40 17.09 14.80
N ARG A 202 3.49 17.81 15.04
CA ARG A 202 4.11 18.71 14.07
C ARG A 202 5.08 17.98 13.13
N GLY A 203 5.38 18.59 11.99
CA GLY A 203 6.12 17.94 10.91
C GLY A 203 5.26 16.95 10.12
N VAL A 204 5.86 15.88 9.60
CA VAL A 204 5.19 14.94 8.69
C VAL A 204 4.93 13.61 9.38
N SER A 205 3.66 13.22 9.49
CA SER A 205 3.25 11.87 9.88
C SER A 205 2.83 11.06 8.66
N VAL A 206 3.28 9.81 8.55
CA VAL A 206 2.90 8.88 7.47
C VAL A 206 2.21 7.66 8.08
N LEU A 207 0.91 7.49 7.81
CA LEU A 207 0.09 6.38 8.31
C LEU A 207 -0.03 5.27 7.25
N PHE A 208 0.35 4.05 7.62
CA PHE A 208 0.24 2.86 6.77
C PHE A 208 -0.94 2.02 7.24
N ALA A 209 -2.12 2.19 6.63
CA ALA A 209 -3.38 1.63 7.13
C ALA A 209 -4.28 1.08 6.00
N SER A 210 -5.16 0.12 6.32
CA SER A 210 -6.23 -0.29 5.40
C SER A 210 -7.37 0.75 5.41
N PRO A 211 -8.21 0.80 4.36
CA PRO A 211 -9.39 1.67 4.38
C PRO A 211 -10.31 1.38 5.57
N GLY A 212 -10.83 2.44 6.21
CA GLY A 212 -11.78 2.34 7.32
C GLY A 212 -11.20 1.88 8.66
N VAL A 213 -9.90 2.06 8.90
CA VAL A 213 -9.29 1.94 10.24
C VAL A 213 -9.73 3.13 11.12
N ASP A 214 -10.02 2.85 12.40
CA ASP A 214 -10.51 3.85 13.34
C ASP A 214 -9.57 5.06 13.46
N GLY A 215 -10.16 6.26 13.47
CA GLY A 215 -9.43 7.52 13.58
C GLY A 215 -8.78 8.03 12.29
N ILE A 216 -8.81 7.29 11.18
CA ILE A 216 -8.25 7.74 9.89
C ILE A 216 -8.87 9.05 9.41
N ASP A 217 -10.19 9.22 9.59
CA ASP A 217 -10.93 10.43 9.23
C ASP A 217 -10.55 11.66 10.08
N ASN A 218 -9.97 11.45 11.26
CA ASN A 218 -9.41 12.53 12.08
C ASN A 218 -7.95 12.82 11.72
N PHE A 219 -7.22 11.82 11.24
CA PHE A 219 -5.86 11.97 10.73
C PHE A 219 -5.85 12.76 9.42
N SER A 220 -6.72 12.42 8.46
CA SER A 220 -6.81 13.07 7.14
C SER A 220 -7.38 14.50 7.13
N LYS A 221 -7.75 15.05 8.29
CA LYS A 221 -8.15 16.47 8.42
C LYS A 221 -6.98 17.44 8.35
N VAL A 222 -5.76 16.96 8.58
CA VAL A 222 -4.53 17.75 8.34
C VAL A 222 -4.14 17.53 6.89
N ASP A 223 -3.88 18.62 6.17
CA ASP A 223 -3.54 18.59 4.74
C ASP A 223 -2.34 17.68 4.45
N GLY A 224 -2.43 16.91 3.36
CA GLY A 224 -1.54 15.77 3.11
C GLY A 224 -1.88 15.02 1.83
N LEU A 225 -1.03 14.05 1.49
CA LEU A 225 -1.24 13.16 0.36
C LEU A 225 -1.90 11.85 0.80
N THR A 226 -2.64 11.20 -0.11
CA THR A 226 -3.03 9.80 0.04
C THR A 226 -2.50 9.01 -1.13
N PHE A 227 -1.89 7.85 -0.86
CA PHE A 227 -1.39 6.91 -1.85
C PHE A 227 -2.16 5.59 -1.77
N ILE A 228 -2.51 5.01 -2.92
CA ILE A 228 -3.14 3.69 -3.04
C ILE A 228 -2.10 2.70 -3.53
N MET A 229 -1.68 1.76 -2.68
CA MET A 229 -0.75 0.70 -3.08
C MET A 229 -1.43 -0.27 -4.06
N PRO A 230 -0.86 -0.51 -5.25
CA PRO A 230 -1.40 -1.45 -6.23
C PRO A 230 -1.22 -2.90 -5.79
N THR A 231 -2.04 -3.77 -6.38
CA THR A 231 -1.87 -5.23 -6.38
C THR A 231 -0.48 -5.66 -6.86
N TRP A 232 -0.05 -6.85 -6.45
CA TRP A 232 1.23 -7.43 -6.90
C TRP A 232 1.03 -8.07 -8.26
N THR A 233 1.96 -7.85 -9.19
CA THR A 233 1.97 -8.62 -10.44
C THR A 233 2.39 -10.07 -10.16
N LEU A 234 2.11 -10.99 -11.08
CA LEU A 234 2.62 -12.36 -11.00
C LEU A 234 4.16 -12.38 -10.90
N GLU A 235 4.87 -11.58 -11.70
CA GLU A 235 6.35 -11.45 -11.62
C GLU A 235 6.82 -11.02 -10.21
N GLU A 236 6.15 -10.05 -9.57
CA GLU A 236 6.51 -9.64 -8.21
C GLU A 236 6.26 -10.76 -7.17
N LEU A 237 5.25 -11.61 -7.38
CA LEU A 237 4.95 -12.76 -6.51
C LEU A 237 5.93 -13.92 -6.74
N GLU A 238 6.29 -14.22 -7.98
CA GLU A 238 7.34 -15.18 -8.35
C GLU A 238 8.69 -14.80 -7.74
N ASP A 239 9.03 -13.51 -7.83
CA ASP A 239 10.24 -12.95 -7.24
C ASP A 239 10.27 -13.10 -5.73
N TYR A 240 9.16 -12.79 -5.07
CA TYR A 240 9.02 -13.02 -3.64
C TYR A 240 9.16 -14.50 -3.30
N ASN A 241 8.45 -15.39 -4.01
CA ASN A 241 8.49 -16.84 -3.83
C ASN A 241 9.91 -17.39 -4.00
N SER A 242 10.70 -16.86 -4.94
CA SER A 242 12.10 -17.25 -5.16
C SER A 242 13.02 -16.97 -3.96
N LEU A 243 12.65 -16.00 -3.12
CA LEU A 243 13.38 -15.52 -1.95
C LEU A 243 12.86 -16.09 -0.62
N LEU A 244 11.80 -16.90 -0.65
CA LEU A 244 11.28 -17.58 0.54
C LEU A 244 12.16 -18.77 0.94
N PRO A 245 12.21 -19.11 2.24
CA PRO A 245 12.65 -20.41 2.73
C PRO A 245 11.90 -21.56 2.04
N VAL A 246 12.51 -22.74 1.96
CA VAL A 246 11.96 -23.90 1.23
C VAL A 246 10.59 -24.30 1.78
N GLU A 247 10.43 -24.23 3.09
CA GLU A 247 9.20 -24.54 3.83
C GLU A 247 8.05 -23.52 3.65
N LEU A 248 8.33 -22.34 3.07
CA LEU A 248 7.33 -21.32 2.73
C LEU A 248 7.13 -21.14 1.22
N LYS A 249 8.01 -21.75 0.41
CA LYS A 249 8.02 -21.60 -1.04
C LYS A 249 6.95 -22.48 -1.67
N LEU A 250 6.10 -21.86 -2.49
CA LEU A 250 5.09 -22.56 -3.29
C LEU A 250 5.73 -23.16 -4.55
N ALA A 251 5.13 -24.25 -5.05
CA ALA A 251 5.39 -24.72 -6.41
C ALA A 251 4.90 -23.69 -7.45
N GLU A 252 5.37 -23.80 -8.70
CA GLU A 252 5.07 -22.81 -9.76
C GLU A 252 3.60 -22.87 -10.20
N ASP A 253 3.09 -24.08 -10.40
CA ASP A 253 1.68 -24.39 -10.67
C ASP A 253 0.76 -23.97 -9.52
N GLU A 254 1.19 -24.22 -8.28
CA GLU A 254 0.47 -23.78 -7.08
C GLU A 254 0.43 -22.24 -6.96
N LEU A 255 1.55 -21.56 -7.23
CA LEU A 255 1.61 -20.10 -7.20
C LEU A 255 0.67 -19.48 -8.24
N LEU A 256 0.70 -20.00 -9.47
CA LEU A 256 -0.16 -19.55 -10.57
C LEU A 256 -1.64 -19.79 -10.24
N SER A 257 -2.00 -21.01 -9.83
CA SER A 257 -3.38 -21.35 -9.44
C SER A 257 -3.91 -20.45 -8.31
N ARG A 258 -3.09 -20.14 -7.31
CA ARG A 258 -3.46 -19.21 -6.23
C ARG A 258 -3.56 -17.75 -6.71
N TYR A 259 -2.76 -17.34 -7.70
CA TYR A 259 -2.87 -16.01 -8.32
C TYR A 259 -4.15 -15.88 -9.15
N ASP A 260 -4.50 -16.89 -9.95
CA ASP A 260 -5.71 -16.89 -10.77
C ASP A 260 -7.00 -16.80 -9.93
N VAL A 261 -6.98 -17.36 -8.72
CA VAL A 261 -8.12 -17.29 -7.77
C VAL A 261 -8.09 -16.00 -6.94
N PHE A 262 -6.94 -15.63 -6.34
CA PHE A 262 -6.85 -14.57 -5.33
C PHE A 262 -6.27 -13.24 -5.81
N GLY A 263 -5.88 -13.15 -7.08
CA GLY A 263 -5.22 -12.00 -7.68
C GLY A 263 -3.88 -11.65 -7.01
N GLY A 264 -3.48 -10.39 -7.18
CA GLY A 264 -2.23 -9.84 -6.67
C GLY A 264 -2.21 -9.55 -5.15
N ILE A 265 -2.81 -10.40 -4.31
CA ILE A 265 -2.92 -10.20 -2.86
C ILE A 265 -2.07 -11.22 -2.09
N PRO A 266 -0.82 -10.89 -1.68
CA PRO A 266 0.11 -11.85 -1.08
C PRO A 266 -0.40 -12.52 0.19
N ARG A 267 -1.28 -11.85 0.94
CA ARG A 267 -1.90 -12.43 2.15
C ARG A 267 -2.74 -13.67 1.84
N PHE A 268 -3.37 -13.73 0.67
CA PHE A 268 -4.15 -14.88 0.25
C PHE A 268 -3.26 -15.89 -0.47
N VAL A 269 -2.48 -15.44 -1.46
CA VAL A 269 -1.52 -16.28 -2.21
C VAL A 269 -0.58 -17.07 -1.29
N PHE A 270 0.10 -16.41 -0.34
CA PHE A 270 1.02 -17.06 0.61
C PHE A 270 0.39 -17.39 1.97
N SER A 271 -0.93 -17.67 2.03
CA SER A 271 -1.54 -18.20 3.25
C SER A 271 -1.19 -19.68 3.42
N GLN A 272 -0.73 -20.06 4.63
CA GLN A 272 -0.55 -21.45 5.04
C GLN A 272 -1.88 -22.13 5.44
N ALA A 273 -2.93 -21.34 5.71
CA ALA A 273 -4.23 -21.84 6.14
C ALA A 273 -5.24 -21.79 4.99
N MET A 274 -4.94 -22.52 3.91
CA MET A 274 -5.71 -22.48 2.64
C MET A 274 -7.21 -22.74 2.84
N ASP A 275 -7.60 -23.79 3.58
CA ASP A 275 -9.02 -24.09 3.86
C ASP A 275 -9.78 -22.89 4.45
N ARG A 276 -9.12 -22.10 5.32
CA ARG A 276 -9.71 -20.90 5.93
C ARG A 276 -9.74 -19.73 4.95
N THR A 277 -8.71 -19.57 4.11
CA THR A 277 -8.69 -18.57 3.04
C THR A 277 -9.82 -18.85 2.04
N GLU A 278 -9.93 -20.07 1.54
CA GLU A 278 -11.00 -20.47 0.62
C GLU A 278 -12.39 -20.32 1.24
N ALA A 279 -12.60 -20.77 2.47
CA ALA A 279 -13.88 -20.61 3.16
C ALA A 279 -14.26 -19.12 3.29
N LYS A 280 -13.28 -18.23 3.54
CA LYS A 280 -13.49 -16.78 3.56
C LYS A 280 -13.91 -16.25 2.19
N ILE A 281 -13.21 -16.63 1.11
CA ILE A 281 -13.54 -16.19 -0.26
C ILE A 281 -14.92 -16.74 -0.69
N LYS A 282 -15.21 -18.02 -0.46
CA LYS A 282 -16.52 -18.64 -0.71
C LYS A 282 -17.65 -17.92 0.04
N SER A 283 -17.43 -17.56 1.31
CA SER A 283 -18.39 -16.76 2.08
C SER A 283 -18.57 -15.34 1.54
N ALA A 284 -17.50 -14.69 1.07
CA ALA A 284 -17.56 -13.35 0.47
C ALA A 284 -18.29 -13.35 -0.88
N ILE A 285 -17.98 -14.31 -1.74
CA ILE A 285 -18.71 -14.53 -3.00
C ILE A 285 -20.18 -14.77 -2.68
N ALA A 286 -20.52 -15.63 -1.71
CA ALA A 286 -21.91 -15.88 -1.34
C ALA A 286 -22.66 -14.62 -0.86
N SER A 287 -21.99 -13.68 -0.19
CA SER A 287 -22.62 -12.46 0.35
C SER A 287 -22.76 -11.28 -0.63
N PHE A 288 -22.16 -11.34 -1.83
CA PHE A 288 -22.27 -10.26 -2.83
C PHE A 288 -23.05 -10.70 -4.08
N SER A 289 -24.15 -10.01 -4.42
CA SER A 289 -24.75 -10.12 -5.75
C SER A 289 -24.02 -9.21 -6.76
N ALA A 290 -24.21 -9.45 -8.06
CA ALA A 290 -23.69 -8.56 -9.10
C ALA A 290 -24.26 -7.13 -8.97
N LEU A 291 -25.49 -6.97 -8.46
CA LEU A 291 -26.09 -5.66 -8.20
C LEU A 291 -25.44 -4.95 -7.01
N ASP A 292 -24.98 -5.69 -5.99
CA ASP A 292 -24.22 -5.11 -4.87
C ASP A 292 -22.86 -4.62 -5.36
N VAL A 293 -22.17 -5.41 -6.19
CA VAL A 293 -20.92 -5.00 -6.86
C VAL A 293 -21.13 -3.73 -7.67
N ILE A 294 -22.15 -3.67 -8.53
CA ILE A 294 -22.49 -2.47 -9.31
C ILE A 294 -22.76 -1.26 -8.40
N SER A 295 -23.51 -1.45 -7.31
CA SER A 295 -23.77 -0.38 -6.33
C SER A 295 -22.51 0.11 -5.63
N TYR A 296 -21.59 -0.80 -5.30
CA TYR A 296 -20.31 -0.50 -4.66
C TYR A 296 -19.38 0.27 -5.62
N CYS A 297 -19.28 -0.18 -6.88
CA CYS A 297 -18.54 0.50 -7.94
C CYS A 297 -19.08 1.91 -8.24
N ARG A 298 -20.41 2.08 -8.32
CA ARG A 298 -21.04 3.40 -8.53
C ARG A 298 -20.76 4.42 -7.42
N LYS A 299 -20.49 3.96 -6.19
CA LYS A 299 -20.07 4.82 -5.06
C LYS A 299 -18.56 5.09 -5.06
N ASN A 300 -17.80 4.27 -5.79
CA ASN A 300 -16.35 4.18 -5.73
C ASN A 300 -15.80 4.08 -4.28
N ASP A 301 -16.48 3.28 -3.45
CA ASP A 301 -16.11 3.10 -2.04
C ASP A 301 -14.80 2.31 -1.90
N ALA A 302 -13.91 2.72 -0.98
CA ALA A 302 -12.67 1.98 -0.74
C ALA A 302 -12.93 0.63 -0.04
N VAL A 303 -12.39 -0.48 -0.55
CA VAL A 303 -12.66 -1.85 -0.07
C VAL A 303 -12.13 -2.13 1.35
N ARG A 304 -12.87 -2.94 2.12
CA ARG A 304 -12.68 -3.12 3.57
C ARG A 304 -12.75 -4.58 3.99
N GLU A 305 -12.22 -4.86 5.19
CA GLU A 305 -12.30 -6.20 5.77
C GLU A 305 -13.66 -6.53 6.38
N LYS A 306 -14.31 -5.53 6.99
CA LYS A 306 -15.55 -5.69 7.78
C LYS A 306 -16.78 -6.13 6.99
N ASP A 307 -16.80 -5.80 5.70
CA ASP A 307 -17.92 -6.04 4.77
C ASP A 307 -17.52 -7.04 3.67
N TYR A 308 -16.36 -7.69 3.80
CA TYR A 308 -15.81 -8.64 2.83
C TYR A 308 -15.58 -8.11 1.40
N SER A 309 -15.79 -6.80 1.13
CA SER A 309 -15.60 -6.22 -0.20
C SER A 309 -14.19 -6.47 -0.76
N HIS A 310 -13.14 -6.43 0.06
CA HIS A 310 -11.75 -6.75 -0.33
C HIS A 310 -11.50 -8.21 -0.77
N CYS A 311 -12.48 -9.09 -0.64
CA CYS A 311 -12.44 -10.47 -1.14
C CYS A 311 -13.17 -10.63 -2.48
N VAL A 312 -13.83 -9.58 -2.98
CA VAL A 312 -14.58 -9.57 -4.24
C VAL A 312 -14.03 -8.51 -5.19
N LEU A 313 -13.74 -7.32 -4.66
CA LEU A 313 -13.24 -6.17 -5.38
C LEU A 313 -11.87 -5.72 -4.87
N GLU A 314 -11.10 -5.10 -5.76
CA GLU A 314 -9.85 -4.40 -5.47
C GLU A 314 -9.92 -2.93 -5.92
N MET A 315 -9.21 -2.07 -5.19
CA MET A 315 -8.92 -0.70 -5.59
C MET A 315 -7.72 -0.70 -6.53
N VAL A 316 -7.91 -0.22 -7.76
CA VAL A 316 -6.85 -0.09 -8.76
C VAL A 316 -6.47 1.38 -8.94
N PRO A 317 -5.24 1.80 -8.62
CA PRO A 317 -4.81 3.19 -8.77
C PRO A 317 -4.88 3.65 -10.23
N THR A 318 -5.40 4.86 -10.49
CA THR A 318 -5.46 5.42 -11.86
C THR A 318 -4.21 6.19 -12.28
N GLN A 319 -3.33 6.52 -11.33
CA GLN A 319 -2.16 7.37 -11.55
C GLN A 319 -0.86 6.57 -11.34
N ALA A 320 0.12 6.78 -12.21
CA ALA A 320 1.44 6.13 -12.13
C ALA A 320 2.26 6.55 -10.91
N ASP A 321 1.93 7.66 -10.25
CA ASP A 321 2.52 8.08 -8.97
C ASP A 321 1.77 7.53 -7.74
N PHE A 322 0.73 6.74 -7.99
CA PHE A 322 -0.16 6.10 -7.01
C PHE A 322 -0.92 7.05 -6.10
N ARG A 323 -0.97 8.37 -6.40
CA ARG A 323 -1.79 9.32 -5.63
C ARG A 323 -3.28 9.03 -5.82
N ALA A 324 -4.05 9.25 -4.76
CA ALA A 324 -5.41 8.78 -4.63
C ALA A 324 -6.41 9.35 -5.65
N ASN A 325 -6.48 8.66 -6.78
CA ASN A 325 -7.70 8.32 -7.50
C ASN A 325 -7.60 6.82 -7.81
N PHE A 326 -8.72 6.12 -7.78
CA PHE A 326 -8.79 4.69 -8.09
C PHE A 326 -10.13 4.39 -8.77
N TYR A 327 -10.18 3.27 -9.49
CA TYR A 327 -11.44 2.60 -9.81
C TYR A 327 -11.49 1.27 -9.06
N LEU A 328 -12.66 0.66 -9.03
CA LEU A 328 -12.85 -0.68 -8.49
C LEU A 328 -12.86 -1.70 -9.62
N ASP A 329 -12.24 -2.85 -9.39
CA ASP A 329 -12.27 -4.00 -10.28
C ASP A 329 -12.48 -5.28 -9.47
N PHE A 330 -12.85 -6.39 -10.11
CA PHE A 330 -12.83 -7.71 -9.47
C PHE A 330 -11.39 -8.14 -9.15
N VAL A 331 -11.18 -8.73 -7.97
CA VAL A 331 -9.88 -9.27 -7.51
C VAL A 331 -9.30 -10.30 -8.49
N SER A 332 -10.16 -11.08 -9.14
CA SER A 332 -9.79 -12.05 -10.18
C SER A 332 -10.97 -12.35 -11.10
N MET A 333 -10.70 -12.94 -12.27
CA MET A 333 -11.77 -13.41 -13.17
C MET A 333 -12.55 -14.58 -12.57
N HIS A 334 -11.89 -15.49 -11.83
CA HIS A 334 -12.56 -16.57 -11.10
C HIS A 334 -13.63 -16.03 -10.12
N ILE A 335 -13.32 -14.95 -9.40
CA ILE A 335 -14.27 -14.28 -8.49
C ILE A 335 -15.39 -13.59 -9.28
N ALA A 336 -15.07 -12.95 -10.41
CA ALA A 336 -16.05 -12.30 -11.28
C ALA A 336 -17.06 -13.31 -11.85
N GLU A 337 -16.58 -14.42 -12.41
CA GLU A 337 -17.37 -15.55 -12.89
C GLU A 337 -18.31 -16.07 -11.80
N ALA A 338 -17.77 -16.41 -10.63
CA ALA A 338 -18.58 -16.92 -9.51
C ALA A 338 -19.65 -15.92 -9.00
N VAL A 339 -19.49 -14.62 -9.23
CA VAL A 339 -20.51 -13.60 -8.95
C VAL A 339 -21.56 -13.53 -10.07
N ILE A 340 -21.16 -13.59 -11.35
CA ILE A 340 -22.05 -13.53 -12.52
C ILE A 340 -22.82 -14.84 -12.74
N ASP A 341 -22.27 -15.98 -12.33
CA ASP A 341 -22.94 -17.28 -12.38
C ASP A 341 -24.22 -17.30 -11.54
N LYS A 342 -24.34 -16.46 -10.52
CA LYS A 342 -25.57 -16.33 -9.71
C LYS A 342 -26.64 -15.43 -10.33
N VAL A 343 -26.33 -14.73 -11.44
CA VAL A 343 -27.26 -13.79 -12.09
C VAL A 343 -28.31 -14.54 -12.92
N HIS A 344 -29.55 -14.52 -12.46
CA HIS A 344 -30.71 -15.17 -13.08
C HIS A 344 -32.00 -14.37 -12.84
N GLY A 345 -33.06 -14.67 -13.60
CA GLY A 345 -34.39 -14.06 -13.43
C GLY A 345 -34.35 -12.53 -13.47
N ASP A 346 -35.06 -11.87 -12.55
CA ASP A 346 -35.14 -10.40 -12.46
C ASP A 346 -33.77 -9.71 -12.29
N SER A 347 -32.78 -10.39 -11.72
CA SER A 347 -31.43 -9.84 -11.60
C SER A 347 -30.71 -9.76 -12.94
N LEU A 348 -30.99 -10.70 -13.87
CA LEU A 348 -30.37 -10.71 -15.20
C LEU A 348 -30.77 -9.47 -15.99
N ALA A 349 -32.05 -9.11 -16.03
CA ALA A 349 -32.52 -7.92 -16.73
C ALA A 349 -31.79 -6.65 -16.28
N ARG A 350 -31.62 -6.46 -14.96
CA ARG A 350 -30.97 -5.28 -14.37
C ARG A 350 -29.44 -5.25 -14.55
N VAL A 351 -28.78 -6.41 -14.50
CA VAL A 351 -27.34 -6.51 -14.73
C VAL A 351 -27.01 -6.34 -16.22
N SER A 352 -27.84 -6.90 -17.11
CA SER A 352 -27.75 -6.67 -18.57
C SER A 352 -28.03 -5.23 -18.95
N GLU A 353 -29.01 -4.57 -18.32
CA GLU A 353 -29.25 -3.13 -18.48
C GLU A 353 -28.00 -2.32 -18.12
N PHE A 354 -27.39 -2.55 -16.95
CA PHE A 354 -26.13 -1.91 -16.57
C PHE A 354 -24.97 -2.20 -17.55
N ALA A 355 -24.89 -3.41 -18.09
CA ALA A 355 -23.83 -3.83 -19.01
C ALA A 355 -23.90 -3.13 -20.37
N VAL A 356 -25.11 -2.87 -20.88
CA VAL A 356 -25.36 -2.34 -22.23
C VAL A 356 -25.67 -0.84 -22.23
N VAL A 357 -26.46 -0.37 -21.26
CA VAL A 357 -26.86 1.03 -21.17
C VAL A 357 -25.71 1.82 -20.53
N HIS A 358 -25.13 2.74 -21.31
CA HIS A 358 -24.32 3.81 -20.74
C HIS A 358 -25.23 4.82 -20.04
N ASP A 359 -25.75 4.42 -18.89
CA ASP A 359 -26.34 5.32 -17.90
C ASP A 359 -25.33 6.43 -17.56
N VAL A 360 -25.78 7.56 -17.02
CA VAL A 360 -24.98 8.79 -16.88
C VAL A 360 -23.97 8.69 -15.73
N ASP A 361 -22.99 7.80 -15.90
CA ASP A 361 -21.79 7.70 -15.06
C ASP A 361 -20.75 8.72 -15.54
N ASP A 362 -20.98 9.99 -15.20
CA ASP A 362 -20.07 11.11 -15.48
C ASP A 362 -18.65 10.92 -14.89
N SER A 363 -18.48 9.96 -13.97
CA SER A 363 -17.21 9.66 -13.32
C SER A 363 -16.34 8.64 -14.05
N GLY A 364 -16.93 7.83 -14.93
CA GLY A 364 -16.29 6.67 -15.56
C GLY A 364 -15.87 5.56 -14.58
N SER A 365 -16.18 5.66 -13.28
CA SER A 365 -15.71 4.75 -12.23
C SER A 365 -16.18 3.30 -12.41
N THR A 366 -17.30 3.09 -13.11
CA THR A 366 -17.85 1.75 -13.38
C THR A 366 -17.36 1.12 -14.68
N ALA A 367 -16.61 1.84 -15.53
CA ALA A 367 -16.33 1.43 -16.90
C ALA A 367 -15.65 0.05 -17.02
N VAL A 368 -14.68 -0.25 -16.15
CA VAL A 368 -13.93 -1.53 -16.18
C VAL A 368 -14.82 -2.70 -15.74
N VAL A 369 -15.50 -2.58 -14.59
CA VAL A 369 -16.46 -3.61 -14.13
C VAL A 369 -17.58 -3.80 -15.14
N ARG A 370 -18.11 -2.73 -15.75
CA ARG A 370 -19.14 -2.82 -16.79
C ARG A 370 -18.67 -3.65 -17.99
N GLY A 371 -17.43 -3.46 -18.44
CA GLY A 371 -16.81 -4.27 -19.50
C GLY A 371 -16.76 -5.76 -19.14
N LYS A 372 -16.23 -6.10 -17.96
CA LYS A 372 -16.15 -7.50 -17.49
C LYS A 372 -17.53 -8.13 -17.26
N VAL A 373 -18.50 -7.38 -16.73
CA VAL A 373 -19.89 -7.83 -16.56
C VAL A 373 -20.52 -8.13 -17.92
N TYR A 374 -20.31 -7.27 -18.93
CA TYR A 374 -20.78 -7.49 -20.30
C TYR A 374 -20.17 -8.76 -20.90
N GLU A 375 -18.85 -8.91 -20.84
CA GLU A 375 -18.12 -10.08 -21.33
C GLU A 375 -18.61 -11.39 -20.70
N LEU A 376 -18.71 -11.44 -19.37
CA LEU A 376 -19.16 -12.63 -18.65
C LEU A 376 -20.64 -12.95 -18.89
N LEU A 377 -21.50 -11.93 -19.08
CA LEU A 377 -22.88 -12.16 -19.52
C LEU A 377 -22.93 -12.74 -20.93
N CYS A 378 -22.06 -12.31 -21.86
CA CYS A 378 -21.94 -12.93 -23.18
C CYS A 378 -21.48 -14.39 -23.07
N HIS A 379 -20.43 -14.69 -22.29
CA HIS A 379 -19.97 -16.08 -22.08
C HIS A 379 -21.07 -16.98 -21.49
N LYS A 380 -21.82 -16.48 -20.51
CA LYS A 380 -22.97 -17.17 -19.92
C LYS A 380 -24.11 -17.37 -20.92
N TRP A 381 -24.37 -16.39 -21.79
CA TRP A 381 -25.39 -16.48 -22.83
C TRP A 381 -25.03 -17.53 -23.89
N PHE A 382 -23.77 -17.56 -24.34
CA PHE A 382 -23.26 -18.55 -25.31
C PHE A 382 -23.32 -19.98 -24.77
N SER A 383 -22.91 -20.19 -23.50
CA SER A 383 -22.91 -21.50 -22.86
C SER A 383 -24.32 -22.02 -22.53
N VAL A 384 -25.22 -21.16 -22.03
CA VAL A 384 -26.57 -21.58 -21.62
C VAL A 384 -27.49 -21.87 -22.81
N HIS A 385 -27.45 -21.07 -23.87
CA HIS A 385 -28.47 -21.17 -24.92
C HIS A 385 -28.16 -22.16 -26.04
N MET A 386 -26.91 -22.65 -26.16
CA MET A 386 -26.43 -23.36 -27.37
C MET A 386 -26.86 -22.66 -28.68
N GLN A 387 -27.01 -21.33 -28.66
CA GLN A 387 -27.41 -20.57 -29.84
C GLN A 387 -26.22 -20.51 -30.79
N ARG A 388 -26.14 -21.53 -31.64
CA ARG A 388 -25.07 -21.66 -32.61
C ARG A 388 -25.10 -20.52 -33.63
N THR A 389 -26.26 -19.94 -33.95
CA THR A 389 -26.37 -18.89 -34.96
C THR A 389 -26.36 -17.51 -34.33
N LEU A 390 -25.28 -16.76 -34.58
CA LEU A 390 -25.17 -15.32 -34.32
C LEU A 390 -25.59 -14.55 -35.56
N HIS A 391 -26.58 -13.67 -35.41
CA HIS A 391 -27.01 -12.74 -36.44
C HIS A 391 -26.19 -11.44 -36.35
N PHE A 392 -25.19 -11.28 -37.22
CA PHE A 392 -24.41 -10.06 -37.31
C PHE A 392 -25.04 -9.09 -38.30
N ARG A 393 -25.11 -7.81 -37.94
CA ARG A 393 -25.39 -6.74 -38.90
C ARG A 393 -24.10 -5.99 -39.16
N SER A 394 -23.66 -5.94 -40.41
CA SER A 394 -22.50 -5.14 -40.80
C SER A 394 -22.74 -3.65 -40.50
N LEU A 395 -21.72 -2.94 -40.02
CA LEU A 395 -21.79 -1.48 -39.89
C LEU A 395 -21.67 -0.77 -41.25
N CYS A 396 -21.21 -1.48 -42.28
CA CYS A 396 -20.99 -0.96 -43.63
C CYS A 396 -22.00 -1.49 -44.67
N SER A 397 -22.90 -2.40 -44.28
CA SER A 397 -23.93 -3.00 -45.14
C SER A 397 -25.23 -3.19 -44.36
N THR A 398 -26.38 -3.07 -45.04
CA THR A 398 -27.69 -3.39 -44.43
C THR A 398 -27.97 -4.89 -44.38
N THR A 399 -27.06 -5.75 -44.86
CA THR A 399 -27.15 -7.21 -44.73
C THR A 399 -27.05 -7.66 -43.28
N LEU A 400 -27.90 -8.63 -42.94
CA LEU A 400 -27.76 -9.49 -41.78
C LEU A 400 -27.07 -10.77 -42.27
N ASP A 401 -25.94 -11.09 -41.65
CA ASP A 401 -25.08 -12.21 -42.00
C ASP A 401 -25.02 -13.17 -40.79
N ASP A 402 -25.30 -14.45 -41.05
CA ASP A 402 -25.45 -15.48 -40.02
C ASP A 402 -24.14 -16.26 -39.83
N VAL A 403 -23.54 -16.19 -38.64
CA VAL A 403 -22.35 -16.98 -38.27
C VAL A 403 -22.78 -18.13 -37.39
N THR A 404 -22.48 -19.37 -37.81
CA THR A 404 -22.74 -20.56 -36.99
C THR A 404 -21.49 -20.97 -36.22
N ILE A 405 -21.53 -20.88 -34.89
CA ILE A 405 -20.45 -21.31 -33.98
C ILE A 405 -20.23 -22.83 -34.13
N PRO A 406 -19.01 -23.28 -34.48
CA PRO A 406 -18.71 -24.70 -34.65
C PRO A 406 -18.86 -25.50 -33.35
N LYS A 407 -19.27 -26.77 -33.47
CA LYS A 407 -19.36 -27.72 -32.33
C LYS A 407 -18.00 -28.03 -31.67
N GLU A 408 -16.91 -27.76 -32.38
CA GLU A 408 -15.54 -28.13 -31.99
C GLU A 408 -14.91 -27.18 -30.97
N MET A 409 -15.64 -26.12 -30.56
CA MET A 409 -15.21 -25.15 -29.53
C MET A 409 -15.70 -25.49 -28.12
N GLU A 410 -16.19 -26.72 -27.89
CA GLU A 410 -16.43 -27.25 -26.54
C GLU A 410 -15.10 -27.81 -25.98
N THR A 411 -14.42 -27.01 -25.14
CA THR A 411 -13.26 -27.43 -24.31
C THR A 411 -13.47 -27.03 -22.86
#